data_AF-A0A0N4UPR4-F1
#
_entry.id   AF-A0A0N4UPR4-F1
#
_cell.length_a   1.000
_cell.length_b   1.000
_cell.length_c   1.000
_cell.angle_alpha   90.00
_cell.angle_beta   90.00
_cell.angle_gamma   90.00
#
_symmetry.space_group_name_H-M   'P 1'
#
loop_
_entity.id
_entity.type
_entity.pdbx_description
1 polymer ?
#
loop_
_entity_poly.entity_id
_entity_poly.type
_entity_poly.pdbx_seq_one_letter_code
_entity_poly.pdbx_strand_id
1 'polypeptide(L)'
;MILSLILLILNLNESYGGTIVIKECHNGGVDKDQPGPGETPRRPVPSATACHDNDQSGLCNILFPNADIANSVDPTKPYKVNENCSSATHSSIATKFCASTCALCCKIPRFSACHDTASNCTLFENPALCTSQHLYAFALERCAKTCGLCDKPGSAGTTTVVASSCRDERVDCARHLQFCRVSPFSSYYSVYCRKTCSYC
;
A
#
# COMPACT_ATOMS: atom_id res chain seq x y z
N MET A 1 21.24 -33.68 26.37
CA MET A 1 20.54 -33.11 25.20
C MET A 1 19.11 -32.64 25.51
N ILE A 2 18.38 -33.29 26.43
CA ILE A 2 16.98 -32.92 26.76
C ILE A 2 16.91 -31.55 27.50
N LEU A 3 17.87 -31.25 28.38
CA LEU A 3 17.89 -29.99 29.14
C LEU A 3 18.06 -28.75 28.22
N SER A 4 18.88 -28.86 27.18
CA SER A 4 19.10 -27.78 26.21
C SER A 4 17.84 -27.46 25.39
N LEU A 5 17.00 -28.48 25.13
CA LEU A 5 15.74 -28.27 24.43
C LEU A 5 14.74 -27.54 25.33
N ILE A 6 14.63 -27.92 26.61
CA ILE A 6 13.72 -27.30 27.60
C ILE A 6 14.04 -25.81 27.81
N LEU A 7 15.33 -25.44 27.85
CA LEU A 7 15.75 -24.02 27.92
C LEU A 7 15.35 -23.23 26.67
N LEU A 8 15.38 -23.84 25.47
CA LEU A 8 14.86 -23.17 24.27
C LEU A 8 13.35 -22.93 24.36
N ILE A 9 12.57 -23.86 24.90
CA ILE A 9 11.10 -23.71 25.00
C ILE A 9 10.70 -22.71 26.08
N LEU A 10 11.41 -22.68 27.22
CA LEU A 10 11.12 -21.70 28.28
C LEU A 10 11.46 -20.26 27.86
N ASN A 11 12.53 -20.07 27.09
CA ASN A 11 12.86 -18.74 26.55
C ASN A 11 11.87 -18.25 25.49
N LEU A 12 11.02 -19.12 24.91
CA LEU A 12 9.97 -18.69 23.98
C LEU A 12 8.73 -18.13 24.69
N ASN A 13 8.56 -18.36 26.00
CA ASN A 13 7.39 -17.86 26.73
C ASN A 13 7.47 -16.37 27.09
N GLU A 14 8.65 -15.74 27.01
CA GLU A 14 8.84 -14.32 27.38
C GLU A 14 8.69 -13.33 26.21
N SER A 15 8.26 -13.77 25.02
CA SER A 15 7.99 -12.84 23.92
C SER A 15 6.64 -13.09 23.26
N TYR A 16 5.58 -13.15 24.07
CA TYR A 16 4.29 -12.63 23.61
C TYR A 16 4.42 -11.11 23.56
N GLY A 17 5.16 -10.63 22.58
CA GLY A 17 5.46 -9.23 22.47
C GLY A 17 4.17 -8.42 22.41
N GLY A 18 4.15 -7.28 23.09
CA GLY A 18 3.00 -6.40 23.12
C GLY A 18 2.64 -5.88 21.72
N THR A 19 1.51 -5.20 21.60
CA THR A 19 1.18 -4.49 20.35
C THR A 19 1.69 -3.05 20.39
N ILE A 20 2.28 -2.60 19.30
CA ILE A 20 2.74 -1.22 19.10
C ILE A 20 1.99 -0.59 17.93
N VAL A 21 1.88 0.75 17.94
CA VAL A 21 1.46 1.48 16.74
C VAL A 21 2.50 1.28 15.64
N ILE A 22 2.05 1.08 14.41
CA ILE A 22 2.93 0.90 13.24
C ILE A 22 3.97 2.03 13.15
N LYS A 23 5.22 1.65 12.88
CA LYS A 23 6.37 2.57 12.77
C LYS A 23 6.79 2.84 11.34
N GLU A 24 6.34 2.03 10.40
CA GLU A 24 6.66 2.12 8.99
C GLU A 24 5.38 2.03 8.15
N CYS A 25 5.48 2.34 6.86
CA CYS A 25 4.37 2.24 5.91
C CYS A 25 3.11 2.99 6.37
N HIS A 26 3.23 4.16 6.98
CA HIS A 26 2.07 4.88 7.56
C HIS A 26 1.82 6.24 6.89
N ASN A 27 0.59 6.73 7.01
CA ASN A 27 0.12 8.03 6.53
C ASN A 27 0.66 9.27 7.29
N GLY A 28 1.69 9.13 8.13
CA GLY A 28 2.16 10.22 8.99
C GLY A 28 1.24 10.62 10.16
N GLY A 29 0.13 9.91 10.40
CA GLY A 29 -0.82 10.25 11.47
C GLY A 29 -0.28 10.13 12.90
N VAL A 30 -1.12 10.49 13.88
CA VAL A 30 -0.79 10.46 15.32
C VAL A 30 -0.88 9.04 15.90
N ASP A 31 -0.08 8.73 16.91
CA ASP A 31 -0.02 7.41 17.58
C ASP A 31 -0.84 7.32 18.87
N LYS A 32 -1.51 8.38 19.29
CA LYS A 32 -2.38 8.33 20.46
C LYS A 32 -3.67 7.58 20.19
N ASP A 33 -4.07 6.73 21.15
CA ASP A 33 -5.29 5.91 21.07
C ASP A 33 -6.58 6.72 20.94
N GLN A 34 -6.55 7.99 21.36
CA GLN A 34 -7.63 8.96 21.19
C GLN A 34 -7.12 10.18 20.41
N PRO A 35 -7.20 10.18 19.06
CA PRO A 35 -6.95 11.36 18.27
C PRO A 35 -7.84 12.54 18.71
N GLY A 36 -7.26 13.72 18.77
CA GLY A 36 -7.98 14.96 19.04
C GLY A 36 -8.76 15.44 17.81
N PRO A 37 -9.59 16.48 17.97
CA PRO A 37 -10.34 17.06 16.86
C PRO A 37 -9.42 17.50 15.72
N GLY A 38 -9.71 17.02 14.50
CA GLY A 38 -8.97 17.37 13.28
C GLY A 38 -7.68 16.58 13.05
N GLU A 39 -7.28 15.70 13.98
CA GLU A 39 -6.12 14.84 13.78
C GLU A 39 -6.49 13.52 13.10
N THR A 40 -5.59 13.01 12.28
CA THR A 40 -5.75 11.71 11.62
C THR A 40 -4.93 10.64 12.34
N PRO A 41 -5.51 9.49 12.72
CA PRO A 41 -4.74 8.40 13.34
C PRO A 41 -3.70 7.83 12.37
N ARG A 42 -2.58 7.34 12.93
CA ARG A 42 -1.53 6.65 12.17
C ARG A 42 -2.06 5.32 11.64
N ARG A 43 -2.20 5.21 10.32
CA ARG A 43 -2.75 4.02 9.64
C ARG A 43 -1.88 3.63 8.45
N PRO A 44 -1.89 2.33 8.05
CA PRO A 44 -1.00 1.84 7.01
C PRO A 44 -1.37 2.37 5.63
N VAL A 45 -0.36 2.74 4.85
CA VAL A 45 -0.43 3.15 3.45
C VAL A 45 0.58 2.34 2.62
N PRO A 46 0.13 1.48 1.69
CA PRO A 46 -1.27 1.14 1.44
C PRO A 46 -1.87 0.40 2.66
N SER A 47 -3.19 0.17 2.64
CA SER A 47 -3.86 -0.66 3.66
C SER A 47 -3.09 -1.97 3.90
N ALA A 48 -3.09 -2.48 5.14
CA ALA A 48 -2.51 -3.78 5.47
C ALA A 48 -3.13 -4.91 4.61
N THR A 49 -4.37 -4.75 4.16
CA THR A 49 -5.09 -5.71 3.29
C THR A 49 -4.76 -5.53 1.80
N ALA A 50 -3.94 -4.56 1.41
CA ALA A 50 -3.57 -4.32 0.02
C ALA A 50 -2.58 -5.36 -0.54
N CYS A 51 -1.97 -6.16 0.34
CA CYS A 51 -1.16 -7.31 0.01
C CYS A 51 -1.58 -8.52 0.84
N HIS A 52 -1.01 -9.69 0.53
CA HIS A 52 -1.21 -10.90 1.29
C HIS A 52 0.12 -11.39 1.86
N ASP A 53 0.03 -12.05 3.01
CA ASP A 53 1.17 -12.77 3.57
C ASP A 53 1.52 -13.96 2.67
N ASN A 54 2.81 -14.24 2.58
CA ASN A 54 3.33 -15.46 2.00
C ASN A 54 3.60 -16.47 3.13
N ASP A 55 2.52 -16.90 3.79
CA ASP A 55 2.57 -17.69 5.02
C ASP A 55 2.00 -19.11 4.86
N GLN A 56 2.80 -20.02 4.29
CA GLN A 56 2.35 -21.40 4.08
C GLN A 56 2.31 -22.24 5.37
N SER A 57 3.05 -21.84 6.41
CA SER A 57 3.24 -22.63 7.63
C SER A 57 2.54 -22.06 8.86
N GLY A 58 1.76 -20.97 8.73
CA GLY A 58 1.20 -20.24 9.88
C GLY A 58 2.25 -19.48 10.69
N LEU A 59 3.42 -19.24 10.12
CA LEU A 59 4.54 -18.53 10.73
C LEU A 59 4.17 -17.13 11.18
N CYS A 60 3.33 -16.42 10.42
CA CYS A 60 2.98 -15.03 10.71
C CYS A 60 2.14 -14.94 11.97
N ASN A 61 1.17 -15.83 12.15
CA ASN A 61 0.38 -15.90 13.38
C ASN A 61 1.20 -16.37 14.59
N ILE A 62 2.21 -17.22 14.38
CA ILE A 62 3.09 -17.70 15.46
C ILE A 62 4.06 -16.60 15.93
N LEU A 63 4.71 -15.90 15.01
CA LEU A 63 5.73 -14.88 15.34
C LEU A 63 5.14 -13.50 15.62
N PHE A 64 4.03 -13.17 14.98
CA PHE A 64 3.39 -11.86 15.02
C PHE A 64 1.90 -11.96 15.40
N PRO A 65 1.54 -12.65 16.49
CA PRO A 65 0.15 -12.71 16.91
C PRO A 65 -0.36 -11.28 17.18
N ASN A 66 -1.41 -10.88 16.45
CA ASN A 66 -2.03 -9.58 16.65
C ASN A 66 -3.14 -9.69 17.71
N ALA A 67 -2.83 -9.28 18.94
CA ALA A 67 -3.78 -9.28 20.05
C ALA A 67 -4.75 -8.08 20.04
N ASP A 68 -4.51 -7.05 19.21
CA ASP A 68 -5.28 -5.80 19.15
C ASP A 68 -5.95 -5.60 17.79
N ILE A 69 -6.73 -6.61 17.39
CA ILE A 69 -7.53 -6.57 16.17
C ILE A 69 -8.54 -5.42 16.22
N ALA A 70 -9.10 -5.12 17.41
CA ALA A 70 -10.12 -4.09 17.59
C ALA A 70 -9.63 -2.70 17.15
N ASN A 71 -8.43 -2.28 17.54
CA ASN A 71 -7.87 -1.00 17.10
C ASN A 71 -7.46 -1.03 15.62
N SER A 72 -7.02 -2.20 15.13
CA SER A 72 -6.64 -2.40 13.72
C SER A 72 -7.83 -2.25 12.75
N VAL A 73 -9.03 -2.68 13.15
CA VAL A 73 -10.25 -2.55 12.32
C VAL A 73 -10.95 -1.20 12.45
N ASP A 74 -10.78 -0.48 13.57
CA ASP A 74 -11.42 0.81 13.81
C ASP A 74 -10.67 1.97 13.09
N PRO A 75 -11.24 2.57 12.02
CA PRO A 75 -10.59 3.64 11.26
C PRO A 75 -10.30 4.91 12.07
N THR A 76 -10.93 5.07 13.22
CA THR A 76 -10.73 6.24 14.10
C THR A 76 -9.54 6.08 15.04
N LYS A 77 -8.93 4.90 15.08
CA LYS A 77 -7.79 4.58 15.95
C LYS A 77 -6.51 4.31 15.19
N PRO A 78 -5.34 4.53 15.83
CA PRO A 78 -4.06 4.11 15.27
C PRO A 78 -4.03 2.60 15.02
N TYR A 79 -3.42 2.21 13.91
CA TYR A 79 -3.25 0.80 13.57
C TYR A 79 -2.12 0.20 14.41
N LYS A 80 -2.39 -0.93 15.07
CA LYS A 80 -1.43 -1.62 15.92
C LYS A 80 -1.05 -2.98 15.34
N VAL A 81 0.21 -3.35 15.54
CA VAL A 81 0.80 -4.63 15.12
C VAL A 81 1.60 -5.22 16.28
N ASN A 82 1.95 -6.49 16.21
CA ASN A 82 2.86 -7.08 17.19
C ASN A 82 4.22 -6.35 17.17
N GLU A 83 4.83 -6.10 18.32
CA GLU A 83 6.12 -5.40 18.41
C GLU A 83 7.26 -6.10 17.67
N ASN A 84 7.18 -7.42 17.52
CA ASN A 84 8.11 -8.19 16.70
C ASN A 84 8.10 -7.75 15.23
N CYS A 85 7.00 -7.19 14.72
CA CYS A 85 6.97 -6.66 13.35
C CYS A 85 8.01 -5.54 13.12
N SER A 86 8.41 -4.83 14.18
CA SER A 86 9.42 -3.76 14.12
C SER A 86 10.73 -4.12 14.86
N SER A 87 10.88 -5.33 15.37
CA SER A 87 12.08 -5.72 16.11
C SER A 87 13.21 -6.10 15.16
N ALA A 88 14.46 -5.79 15.52
CA ALA A 88 15.61 -6.12 14.69
C ALA A 88 15.74 -7.63 14.41
N THR A 89 15.29 -8.46 15.34
CA THR A 89 15.33 -9.94 15.24
C THR A 89 14.35 -10.48 14.20
N HIS A 90 13.16 -9.88 14.06
CA HIS A 90 12.08 -10.45 13.26
C HIS A 90 11.66 -9.59 12.05
N SER A 91 12.15 -8.35 11.91
CA SER A 91 11.76 -7.42 10.85
C SER A 91 11.97 -7.96 9.42
N SER A 92 13.02 -8.75 9.21
CA SER A 92 13.28 -9.39 7.92
C SER A 92 12.21 -10.43 7.55
N ILE A 93 11.78 -11.22 8.53
CA ILE A 93 10.69 -12.21 8.38
C ILE A 93 9.37 -11.46 8.18
N ALA A 94 9.10 -10.44 9.01
CA ALA A 94 7.92 -9.59 8.91
C ALA A 94 7.75 -9.00 7.50
N THR A 95 8.83 -8.43 6.95
CA THR A 95 8.81 -7.81 5.63
C THR A 95 8.64 -8.83 4.50
N LYS A 96 9.31 -9.99 4.59
CA LYS A 96 9.39 -10.95 3.48
C LYS A 96 8.19 -11.90 3.41
N PHE A 97 7.63 -12.28 4.55
CA PHE A 97 6.59 -13.30 4.63
C PHE A 97 5.27 -12.76 5.20
N CYS A 98 5.33 -11.77 6.08
CA CYS A 98 4.18 -11.32 6.88
C CYS A 98 3.80 -9.86 6.60
N ALA A 99 3.91 -9.44 5.33
CA ALA A 99 3.72 -8.05 4.94
C ALA A 99 2.30 -7.51 5.20
N SER A 100 1.27 -8.35 5.15
CA SER A 100 -0.10 -7.98 5.52
C SER A 100 -0.27 -7.98 7.03
N THR A 101 0.11 -9.08 7.72
CA THR A 101 0.03 -9.22 9.18
C THR A 101 0.75 -8.08 9.91
N CYS A 102 1.93 -7.69 9.44
CA CYS A 102 2.73 -6.61 10.01
C CYS A 102 2.50 -5.23 9.37
N ALA A 103 1.51 -5.10 8.48
CA ALA A 103 1.19 -3.86 7.77
C ALA A 103 2.38 -3.22 7.01
N LEU A 104 3.25 -4.07 6.45
CA LEU A 104 4.44 -3.72 5.68
C LEU A 104 4.24 -3.87 4.16
N CYS A 105 3.00 -3.81 3.66
CA CYS A 105 2.73 -3.87 2.22
C CYS A 105 3.51 -2.82 1.41
N CYS A 106 3.86 -1.66 1.99
CA CYS A 106 4.67 -0.65 1.30
C CYS A 106 6.10 -1.11 0.97
N LYS A 107 6.57 -2.21 1.56
CA LYS A 107 7.93 -2.74 1.36
C LYS A 107 8.01 -3.80 0.27
N ILE A 108 6.91 -4.48 -0.05
CA ILE A 108 6.94 -5.55 -1.07
C ILE A 108 7.10 -4.94 -2.48
N PRO A 109 7.72 -5.65 -3.44
CA PRO A 109 8.04 -5.10 -4.77
C PRO A 109 6.86 -4.43 -5.47
N ARG A 110 5.64 -4.95 -5.29
CA ARG A 110 4.41 -4.41 -5.86
C ARG A 110 4.12 -2.95 -5.50
N PHE A 111 4.58 -2.51 -4.33
CA PHE A 111 4.40 -1.15 -3.79
C PHE A 111 5.73 -0.40 -3.58
N SER A 112 6.88 -1.04 -3.83
CA SER A 112 8.20 -0.45 -3.58
C SER A 112 9.12 -0.37 -4.79
N ALA A 113 8.90 -1.17 -5.83
CA ALA A 113 9.79 -1.25 -6.99
C ALA A 113 9.65 -0.08 -7.99
N CYS A 114 8.65 0.78 -7.80
CA CYS A 114 8.40 1.93 -8.66
C CYS A 114 7.88 3.13 -7.86
N HIS A 115 7.64 4.24 -8.53
CA HIS A 115 7.00 5.43 -7.98
C HIS A 115 5.80 5.84 -8.82
N ASP A 116 4.85 6.53 -8.22
CA ASP A 116 3.77 7.15 -8.96
C ASP A 116 4.31 8.38 -9.71
N THR A 117 3.94 8.52 -10.97
CA THR A 117 4.36 9.67 -11.79
C THR A 117 3.25 10.72 -11.92
N ALA A 118 1.99 10.37 -11.64
CA ALA A 118 0.96 11.37 -11.46
C ALA A 118 1.18 12.13 -10.15
N SER A 119 0.93 13.45 -10.16
CA SER A 119 1.02 14.30 -8.97
C SER A 119 -0.04 13.98 -7.92
N ASN A 120 -1.13 13.32 -8.31
CA ASN A 120 -2.20 12.91 -7.41
C ASN A 120 -2.82 11.57 -7.83
N CYS A 121 -2.70 10.57 -6.96
CA CYS A 121 -3.28 9.23 -7.11
C CYS A 121 -4.37 8.94 -6.07
N THR A 122 -4.93 9.95 -5.39
CA THR A 122 -5.92 9.74 -4.31
C THR A 122 -7.16 8.96 -4.74
N LEU A 123 -7.58 9.04 -6.01
CA LEU A 123 -8.63 8.15 -6.53
C LEU A 123 -8.32 6.67 -6.32
N PHE A 124 -7.07 6.30 -6.57
CA PHE A 124 -6.60 4.93 -6.55
C PHE A 124 -6.33 4.41 -5.14
N GLU A 125 -6.51 5.25 -4.12
CA GLU A 125 -6.66 4.77 -2.74
C GLU A 125 -7.88 3.86 -2.58
N ASN A 126 -8.87 3.98 -3.48
CA ASN A 126 -9.91 2.97 -3.66
C ASN A 126 -9.37 1.82 -4.55
N PRO A 127 -9.12 0.61 -3.98
CA PRO A 127 -8.51 -0.50 -4.72
C PRO A 127 -9.36 -0.98 -5.90
N ALA A 128 -10.68 -0.75 -5.89
CA ALA A 128 -11.56 -1.10 -6.99
C ALA A 128 -11.24 -0.33 -8.29
N LEU A 129 -10.66 0.88 -8.18
CA LEU A 129 -10.26 1.65 -9.35
C LEU A 129 -8.97 1.12 -9.97
N CYS A 130 -8.10 0.49 -9.17
CA CYS A 130 -6.86 -0.14 -9.64
C CYS A 130 -7.09 -1.39 -10.48
N THR A 131 -8.28 -2.01 -10.43
CA THR A 131 -8.66 -3.20 -11.20
C THR A 131 -9.76 -2.91 -12.24
N SER A 132 -10.21 -1.66 -12.34
CA SER A 132 -11.24 -1.24 -13.29
C SER A 132 -10.75 -1.32 -14.73
N GLN A 133 -11.53 -1.93 -15.63
CA GLN A 133 -11.20 -2.03 -17.06
C GLN A 133 -10.90 -0.67 -17.71
N HIS A 134 -11.56 0.40 -17.26
CA HIS A 134 -11.40 1.74 -17.85
C HIS A 134 -10.18 2.48 -17.32
N LEU A 135 -9.80 2.25 -16.06
CA LEU A 135 -8.75 3.00 -15.36
C LEU A 135 -7.46 2.22 -15.18
N TYR A 136 -7.46 0.89 -15.35
CA TYR A 136 -6.31 0.03 -15.10
C TYR A 136 -5.06 0.48 -15.84
N ALA A 137 -5.17 0.80 -17.13
CA ALA A 137 -4.02 1.23 -17.91
C ALA A 137 -3.42 2.56 -17.40
N PHE A 138 -4.26 3.52 -17.00
CA PHE A 138 -3.81 4.74 -16.35
C PHE A 138 -3.18 4.45 -14.98
N ALA A 139 -3.83 3.61 -14.18
CA ALA A 139 -3.35 3.21 -12.87
C ALA A 139 -1.96 2.57 -12.98
N LEU A 140 -1.79 1.66 -13.93
CA LEU A 140 -0.53 1.02 -14.23
C LEU A 140 0.53 2.02 -14.71
N GLU A 141 0.21 2.93 -15.62
CA GLU A 141 1.21 3.87 -16.14
C GLU A 141 1.58 4.96 -15.13
N ARG A 142 0.62 5.48 -14.34
CA ARG A 142 0.80 6.73 -13.59
C ARG A 142 0.70 6.60 -12.07
N CYS A 143 0.01 5.56 -11.59
CA CYS A 143 -0.29 5.33 -10.18
C CYS A 143 0.07 3.89 -9.75
N ALA A 144 1.10 3.29 -10.37
CA ALA A 144 1.43 1.88 -10.16
C ALA A 144 1.84 1.58 -8.72
N LYS A 145 2.52 2.50 -8.05
CA LYS A 145 2.88 2.33 -6.64
C LYS A 145 1.64 2.37 -5.79
N THR A 146 0.78 3.39 -5.93
CA THR A 146 -0.48 3.48 -5.18
C THR A 146 -1.33 2.21 -5.36
N CYS A 147 -1.39 1.67 -6.58
CA CYS A 147 -2.19 0.50 -6.91
C CYS A 147 -1.55 -0.88 -6.65
N GLY A 148 -0.29 -0.95 -6.21
CA GLY A 148 0.37 -2.25 -6.04
C GLY A 148 0.64 -2.98 -7.35
N LEU A 149 1.00 -2.23 -8.40
CA LEU A 149 1.25 -2.69 -9.77
C LEU A 149 2.71 -2.49 -10.20
N CYS A 150 3.63 -2.13 -9.31
CA CYS A 150 5.03 -1.91 -9.69
C CYS A 150 5.71 -3.16 -10.29
N ASP A 151 5.23 -4.35 -9.95
CA ASP A 151 5.71 -5.63 -10.49
C ASP A 151 5.08 -6.02 -11.85
N LYS A 152 4.18 -5.20 -12.37
CA LYS A 152 3.47 -5.45 -13.62
C LYS A 152 4.20 -4.82 -14.80
N PRO A 153 4.24 -5.50 -15.97
CA PRO A 153 4.78 -4.90 -17.19
C PRO A 153 3.97 -3.66 -17.57
N GLY A 154 4.66 -2.57 -17.90
CA GLY A 154 4.04 -1.28 -18.24
C GLY A 154 3.92 -0.30 -17.06
N SER A 155 4.36 -0.67 -15.85
CA SER A 155 4.50 0.28 -14.74
C SER A 155 5.54 1.36 -15.07
N ALA A 156 5.26 2.63 -14.76
CA ALA A 156 6.25 3.71 -14.94
C ALA A 156 7.49 3.43 -14.07
N GLY A 157 8.58 3.07 -14.76
CA GLY A 157 9.75 2.42 -14.19
C GLY A 157 10.30 1.38 -15.16
N THR A 158 9.41 0.75 -15.93
CA THR A 158 9.75 -0.07 -17.10
C THR A 158 9.72 0.84 -18.34
N THR A 159 10.86 1.43 -18.69
CA THR A 159 11.04 2.44 -19.73
C THR A 159 10.39 2.05 -21.08
N THR A 160 9.22 2.59 -21.37
CA THR A 160 8.77 2.76 -22.76
C THR A 160 8.24 4.18 -22.91
N VAL A 161 9.14 5.14 -23.06
CA VAL A 161 8.80 6.48 -23.54
C VAL A 161 8.39 6.32 -24.99
N VAL A 162 7.15 5.92 -25.25
CA VAL A 162 6.61 6.05 -26.60
C VAL A 162 6.38 7.54 -26.79
N ALA A 163 7.31 8.18 -27.49
CA ALA A 163 7.14 9.52 -28.04
C ALA A 163 5.97 9.50 -29.05
N SER A 164 4.74 9.45 -28.56
CA SER A 164 3.56 9.36 -29.41
C SER A 164 3.14 10.75 -29.84
N SER A 165 2.96 10.93 -31.15
CA SER A 165 2.19 12.00 -31.80
C SER A 165 1.07 12.55 -30.91
N CYS A 166 0.91 13.87 -30.83
CA CYS A 166 -0.21 14.49 -30.12
C CYS A 166 -1.56 14.07 -30.72
N ARG A 167 -2.25 13.14 -30.05
CA ARG A 167 -3.59 12.67 -30.43
C ARG A 167 -4.36 12.25 -29.18
N ASP A 168 -5.68 12.23 -29.31
CA ASP A 168 -6.53 11.56 -28.34
C ASP A 168 -6.51 10.05 -28.59
N GLU A 169 -6.42 9.28 -27.52
CA GLU A 169 -6.50 7.81 -27.55
C GLU A 169 -7.94 7.32 -27.44
N ARG A 170 -8.83 8.12 -26.84
CA ARG A 170 -10.28 7.85 -26.77
C ARG A 170 -11.05 8.69 -27.78
N VAL A 171 -12.11 8.12 -28.35
CA VAL A 171 -12.92 8.79 -29.38
C VAL A 171 -13.92 9.80 -28.80
N ASP A 172 -14.20 9.75 -27.50
CA ASP A 172 -15.25 10.53 -26.85
C ASP A 172 -14.75 11.62 -25.91
N CYS A 173 -13.47 12.01 -26.05
CA CYS A 173 -12.86 13.09 -25.28
C CYS A 173 -13.64 14.40 -25.35
N ALA A 174 -14.18 14.75 -26.53
CA ALA A 174 -14.93 15.99 -26.73
C ALA A 174 -16.18 16.10 -25.83
N ARG A 175 -16.77 14.97 -25.41
CA ARG A 175 -17.94 14.94 -24.50
C ARG A 175 -17.56 15.12 -23.03
N HIS A 176 -16.27 15.12 -22.73
CA HIS A 176 -15.71 15.07 -21.39
C HIS A 176 -14.72 16.20 -21.11
N LEU A 177 -14.78 17.29 -21.90
CA LEU A 177 -13.95 18.49 -21.75
C LEU A 177 -13.96 19.04 -20.32
N GLN A 178 -15.10 18.95 -19.64
CA GLN A 178 -15.27 19.37 -18.24
C GLN A 178 -14.32 18.64 -17.28
N PHE A 179 -13.91 17.41 -17.60
CA PHE A 179 -13.04 16.61 -16.75
C PHE A 179 -11.56 16.83 -17.03
N CYS A 180 -11.19 17.53 -18.10
CA CYS A 180 -9.79 17.83 -18.42
C CYS A 180 -9.08 18.55 -17.26
N ARG A 181 -9.75 19.47 -16.55
CA ARG A 181 -9.13 20.30 -15.50
C ARG A 181 -9.60 19.97 -14.09
N VAL A 182 -10.51 19.02 -13.93
CA VAL A 182 -11.10 18.67 -12.63
C VAL A 182 -10.34 17.49 -12.06
N SER A 183 -9.55 17.75 -11.02
CA SER A 183 -9.01 16.66 -10.20
C SER A 183 -10.18 15.88 -9.60
N PRO A 184 -10.12 14.55 -9.57
CA PRO A 184 -8.98 13.71 -9.97
C PRO A 184 -9.06 13.12 -11.39
N PHE A 185 -10.15 13.38 -12.11
CA PHE A 185 -10.36 12.91 -13.48
C PHE A 185 -9.37 13.53 -14.47
N SER A 186 -8.92 14.76 -14.22
CA SER A 186 -7.92 15.46 -15.04
C SER A 186 -6.69 14.62 -15.29
N SER A 187 -6.26 13.83 -14.31
CA SER A 187 -5.17 12.87 -14.44
C SER A 187 -5.44 11.86 -15.57
N TYR A 188 -6.60 11.20 -15.57
CA TYR A 188 -7.02 10.27 -16.63
C TYR A 188 -7.10 10.97 -18.01
N TYR A 189 -7.75 12.13 -18.08
CA TYR A 189 -7.94 12.87 -19.34
C TYR A 189 -6.62 13.47 -19.88
N SER A 190 -5.65 13.72 -19.02
CA SER A 190 -4.30 14.16 -19.42
C SER A 190 -3.50 13.11 -20.19
N VAL A 191 -3.96 11.85 -20.19
CA VAL A 191 -3.31 10.74 -20.92
C VAL A 191 -4.09 10.41 -22.17
N TYR A 192 -5.38 10.14 -22.01
CA TYR A 192 -6.20 9.62 -23.10
C TYR A 192 -6.78 10.70 -24.00
N CYS A 193 -6.83 11.94 -23.54
CA CYS A 193 -7.47 13.05 -24.22
C CYS A 193 -6.53 14.25 -24.35
N ARG A 194 -5.24 13.98 -24.55
CA ARG A 194 -4.17 15.00 -24.58
C ARG A 194 -4.44 16.13 -25.56
N LYS A 195 -4.93 15.81 -26.76
CA LYS A 195 -5.20 16.80 -27.81
C LYS A 195 -6.47 17.58 -27.47
N THR A 196 -7.55 16.89 -27.12
CA THR A 196 -8.83 17.52 -26.73
C THR A 196 -8.67 18.43 -25.50
N CYS A 197 -7.86 18.01 -24.52
CA CYS A 197 -7.60 18.75 -23.30
C CYS A 197 -6.42 19.74 -23.41
N SER A 198 -5.80 19.86 -24.58
CA SER A 198 -4.66 20.76 -24.85
C SER A 198 -3.44 20.53 -23.93
N TYR A 199 -3.15 19.27 -23.59
CA TYR A 199 -1.91 18.83 -22.93
C TYR A 199 -0.79 18.52 -23.92
N CYS A 200 -1.11 18.62 -25.19
CA CYS A 200 -0.27 18.88 -26.33
C CYS A 200 -1.14 19.68 -27.33
#